data_AF-A0A8C6Y7Q9-F1
#
_entry.id   AF-A0A8C6Y7Q9-F1
#
_cell.length_a   1.000
_cell.length_b   1.000
_cell.length_c   1.000
_cell.angle_alpha   90.00
_cell.angle_beta   90.00
_cell.angle_gamma   90.00
#
_symmetry.space_group_name_H-M   'P 1'
#
loop_
_entity.id
_entity.type
_entity.pdbx_description
1 polymer ?
#
loop_
_entity_poly.entity_id
_entity_poly.type
_entity_poly.pdbx_seq_one_letter_code
_entity_poly.pdbx_strand_id
1 'polypeptide(L)'
;LTSPGMPSQRSSRKKPGTGELALYLLALRAACQDMDTPERKRMVTQLKLLLNKEMKQIGHKEKGHPITNYYQYSLGILALCVHKKRIDPEVIRKLLSAEHNGRFYHHQILSVGKISSAQMFSICLNQQEFSSGMAALRQSLEQGDFQNNLIQSQLLPALYCKSYVDVANSSIPDPSLQKPSGIDPTRNISIRLEARKASQSLYQHVLVVPWGSTLLDVLEAAMPLFWWCGGGENRYETQKTLSGPMLTGVMGETAQVGEHKYWRIVRHPNSSLDQGIAEYTPRKGDHIILKMTSW
;
A
#
# COMPACT_ATOMS: atom_id res chain seq x y z
N LEU A 1 7.08 50.39 10.69
CA LEU A 1 6.29 49.22 11.15
C LEU A 1 6.31 48.19 10.04
N THR A 2 7.31 47.33 10.07
CA THR A 2 7.58 46.26 9.09
C THR A 2 6.80 45.01 9.50
N SER A 3 5.96 44.50 8.61
CA SER A 3 5.21 43.25 8.81
C SER A 3 6.16 42.06 8.95
N PRO A 4 5.96 41.16 9.93
CA PRO A 4 6.77 39.95 10.05
C PRO A 4 6.45 38.97 8.92
N GLY A 5 7.48 38.57 8.18
CA GLY A 5 7.38 37.58 7.11
C GLY A 5 6.97 36.20 7.64
N MET A 6 6.02 35.58 6.94
CA MET A 6 5.65 34.18 7.17
C MET A 6 6.86 33.26 6.95
N PRO A 7 7.15 32.32 7.87
CA PRO A 7 8.20 31.34 7.65
C PRO A 7 7.80 30.38 6.53
N SER A 8 8.53 30.47 5.42
CA SER A 8 8.52 29.48 4.34
C SER A 8 8.93 28.12 4.92
N GLN A 9 7.96 27.25 5.17
CA GLN A 9 8.25 25.84 5.42
C GLN A 9 8.79 25.23 4.12
N ARG A 10 10.12 25.18 4.00
CA ARG A 10 10.79 24.30 3.04
C ARG A 10 10.45 22.86 3.42
N SER A 11 9.41 22.29 2.83
CA SER A 11 9.19 20.85 2.88
C SER A 11 10.42 20.19 2.26
N SER A 12 11.25 19.51 3.07
CA SER A 12 12.30 18.66 2.54
C SER A 12 11.61 17.62 1.64
N ARG A 13 11.82 17.70 0.32
CA ARG A 13 11.23 16.73 -0.60
C ARG A 13 11.81 15.36 -0.27
N LYS A 14 11.05 14.55 0.45
CA LYS A 14 11.40 13.16 0.75
C LYS A 14 11.59 12.44 -0.57
N LYS A 15 12.73 11.75 -0.73
CA LYS A 15 13.01 11.00 -1.95
C LYS A 15 11.99 9.85 -2.09
N PRO A 16 11.44 9.60 -3.28
CA PRO A 16 10.43 8.57 -3.46
C PRO A 16 11.01 7.17 -3.20
N GLY A 17 10.20 6.32 -2.56
CA GLY A 17 10.52 4.91 -2.31
C GLY A 17 10.40 4.04 -3.56
N THR A 18 10.70 2.73 -3.43
CA THR A 18 10.64 1.75 -4.53
C THR A 18 9.26 1.73 -5.19
N GLY A 19 8.19 1.59 -4.40
CA GLY A 19 6.82 1.51 -4.91
C GLY A 19 6.34 2.80 -5.58
N GLU A 20 6.61 3.97 -4.98
CA GLU A 20 6.20 5.28 -5.53
C GLU A 20 6.86 5.55 -6.88
N LEU A 21 8.17 5.30 -6.98
CA LEU A 21 8.91 5.47 -8.23
C LEU A 21 8.46 4.46 -9.30
N ALA A 22 8.19 3.21 -8.90
CA ALA A 22 7.65 2.20 -9.79
C ALA A 22 6.29 2.60 -10.37
N LEU A 23 5.37 3.07 -9.52
CA LEU A 23 4.05 3.55 -9.95
C LEU A 23 4.14 4.76 -10.88
N TYR A 24 5.04 5.69 -10.59
CA TYR A 24 5.28 6.82 -11.48
C TYR A 24 5.75 6.36 -12.86
N LEU A 25 6.67 5.39 -12.91
CA LEU A 25 7.11 4.79 -14.17
C LEU A 25 5.97 4.07 -14.90
N LEU A 26 5.13 3.31 -14.19
CA LEU A 26 3.94 2.68 -14.79
C LEU A 26 2.96 3.73 -15.35
N ALA A 27 2.79 4.86 -14.69
CA ALA A 27 1.96 5.97 -15.18
C ALA A 27 2.54 6.59 -16.47
N LEU A 28 3.86 6.77 -16.55
CA LEU A 28 4.52 7.20 -17.81
C LEU A 28 4.28 6.19 -18.94
N ARG A 29 4.32 4.89 -18.63
CA ARG A 29 4.04 3.83 -19.61
C ARG A 29 2.60 3.88 -20.10
N ALA A 30 1.65 4.13 -19.20
CA ALA A 30 0.23 4.29 -19.49
C ALA A 30 -0.03 5.50 -20.40
N ALA A 31 0.75 6.58 -20.23
CA ALA A 31 0.74 7.75 -21.11
C ALA A 31 1.56 7.57 -22.41
N CYS A 32 1.96 6.34 -22.74
CA CYS A 32 2.78 6.02 -23.91
C CYS A 32 4.11 6.78 -24.02
N GLN A 33 4.70 7.13 -22.88
CA GLN A 33 5.99 7.81 -22.83
C GLN A 33 7.13 6.80 -22.72
N ASP A 34 8.17 6.97 -23.54
CA ASP A 34 9.42 6.23 -23.42
C ASP A 34 10.28 6.74 -22.25
N MET A 35 11.42 6.10 -22.02
CA MET A 35 12.36 6.47 -20.96
C MET A 35 13.71 6.94 -21.52
N ASP A 36 13.70 7.64 -22.65
CA ASP A 36 14.94 7.98 -23.38
C ASP A 36 15.50 9.35 -23.02
N THR A 37 14.71 10.21 -22.38
CA THR A 37 15.20 11.49 -21.85
C THR A 37 16.21 11.28 -20.71
N PRO A 38 17.18 12.19 -20.52
CA PRO A 38 18.16 12.10 -19.43
C PRO A 38 17.52 12.00 -18.03
N GLU A 39 16.44 12.72 -17.80
CA GLU A 39 15.71 12.75 -16.53
C GLU A 39 15.04 11.40 -16.26
N ARG A 40 14.36 10.83 -17.26
CA ARG A 40 13.72 9.51 -17.14
C ARG A 40 14.75 8.39 -17.02
N LYS A 41 15.88 8.49 -17.71
CA LYS A 41 17.03 7.57 -17.53
C LYS A 41 17.55 7.59 -16.09
N ARG A 42 17.65 8.76 -15.46
CA ARG A 42 18.03 8.87 -14.03
C ARG A 42 17.03 8.18 -13.12
N MET A 43 15.72 8.29 -13.40
CA MET A 43 14.67 7.61 -12.62
C MET A 43 14.77 6.08 -12.76
N VAL A 44 15.03 5.56 -13.96
CA VAL A 44 15.30 4.12 -14.18
C VAL A 44 16.49 3.67 -13.35
N THR A 45 17.60 4.42 -13.38
CA THR A 45 18.80 4.13 -12.59
C THR A 45 18.49 4.16 -11.10
N GLN A 46 17.72 5.14 -10.63
CA GLN A 46 17.32 5.22 -9.23
C GLN A 46 16.48 4.00 -8.80
N LEU A 47 15.50 3.57 -9.61
CA LEU A 47 14.70 2.39 -9.29
C LEU A 47 15.56 1.11 -9.23
N LYS A 48 16.51 0.95 -10.16
CA LYS A 48 17.49 -0.15 -10.12
C LYS A 48 18.33 -0.13 -8.84
N LEU A 49 18.76 1.04 -8.38
CA LEU A 49 19.52 1.18 -7.14
C LEU A 49 18.68 0.82 -5.92
N LEU A 50 17.40 1.20 -5.90
CA LEU A 50 16.47 0.85 -4.82
C LEU A 50 16.25 -0.67 -4.75
N LEU A 51 15.95 -1.31 -5.88
CA LEU A 51 15.79 -2.77 -5.95
C LEU A 51 17.06 -3.52 -5.52
N ASN A 52 18.24 -3.01 -5.90
CA ASN A 52 19.52 -3.57 -5.44
C ASN A 52 19.71 -3.46 -3.93
N LYS A 53 19.28 -2.35 -3.30
CA LYS A 53 19.33 -2.22 -1.84
C LYS A 53 18.39 -3.21 -1.16
N GLU A 54 17.18 -3.37 -1.68
CA GLU A 54 16.22 -4.36 -1.17
C GLU A 54 16.73 -5.80 -1.33
N MET A 55 17.32 -6.13 -2.48
CA MET A 55 17.96 -7.41 -2.74
C MET A 55 19.07 -7.72 -1.73
N LYS A 56 19.92 -6.73 -1.42
CA LYS A 56 20.99 -6.88 -0.41
C LYS A 56 20.43 -7.11 0.99
N GLN A 57 19.29 -6.49 1.33
CA GLN A 57 18.61 -6.69 2.61
C GLN A 57 18.06 -8.12 2.75
N ILE A 58 17.52 -8.70 1.67
CA ILE A 58 17.09 -10.11 1.64
C ILE A 58 18.28 -11.04 1.93
N GLY A 59 19.46 -10.65 1.42
CA GLY A 59 20.73 -11.31 1.69
C GLY A 59 20.93 -12.62 0.91
N HIS A 60 22.16 -13.14 0.94
CA HIS A 60 22.52 -14.36 0.21
C HIS A 60 21.77 -15.60 0.67
N LYS A 61 21.60 -15.76 2.00
CA LYS A 61 20.88 -16.90 2.59
C LYS A 61 19.35 -16.79 2.47
N GLU A 62 18.86 -15.68 1.92
CA GLU A 62 17.42 -15.43 1.74
C GLU A 62 16.62 -15.57 3.03
N LYS A 63 17.25 -15.26 4.17
CA LYS A 63 16.57 -15.24 5.46
C LYS A 63 16.00 -13.87 5.80
N GLY A 64 16.44 -12.84 5.07
CA GLY A 64 15.92 -11.49 5.20
C GLY A 64 14.64 -11.26 4.40
N HIS A 65 14.12 -10.06 4.53
CA HIS A 65 12.98 -9.53 3.79
C HIS A 65 13.40 -8.25 3.05
N PRO A 66 12.67 -7.85 2.00
CA PRO A 66 12.89 -6.57 1.35
C PRO A 66 12.77 -5.40 2.34
N ILE A 67 13.40 -4.26 2.05
CA ILE A 67 13.30 -3.06 2.91
C ILE A 67 11.85 -2.57 2.99
N THR A 68 11.11 -2.73 1.88
CA THR A 68 9.70 -2.39 1.81
C THR A 68 8.83 -3.63 2.05
N ASN A 69 8.40 -4.29 0.98
CA ASN A 69 7.71 -5.57 0.98
C ASN A 69 7.80 -6.20 -0.43
N TYR A 70 7.46 -7.49 -0.55
CA TYR A 70 7.52 -8.17 -1.84
C TYR A 70 6.56 -7.59 -2.89
N TYR A 71 5.49 -6.89 -2.48
CA TYR A 71 4.61 -6.17 -3.39
C TYR A 71 5.34 -5.03 -4.12
N GLN A 72 5.96 -4.12 -3.37
CA GLN A 72 6.72 -3.00 -3.93
C GLN A 72 7.96 -3.47 -4.69
N TYR A 73 8.62 -4.54 -4.22
CA TYR A 73 9.72 -5.18 -4.93
C TYR A 73 9.29 -5.72 -6.31
N SER A 74 8.18 -6.46 -6.35
CA SER A 74 7.57 -6.97 -7.59
C SER A 74 7.17 -5.82 -8.52
N LEU A 75 6.56 -4.77 -7.96
CA LEU A 75 6.12 -3.60 -8.70
C LEU A 75 7.29 -2.87 -9.37
N GLY A 76 8.43 -2.75 -8.68
CA GLY A 76 9.65 -2.18 -9.23
C GLY A 76 10.23 -3.01 -10.38
N ILE A 77 10.25 -4.34 -10.24
CA ILE A 77 10.66 -5.25 -11.33
C ILE A 77 9.74 -5.07 -12.53
N LEU A 78 8.42 -5.10 -12.30
CA LEU A 78 7.43 -4.94 -13.36
C LEU A 78 7.52 -3.58 -14.07
N ALA A 79 7.75 -2.49 -13.33
CA ALA A 79 7.91 -1.16 -13.92
C ALA A 79 9.12 -1.09 -14.86
N LEU A 80 10.26 -1.67 -14.49
CA LEU A 80 11.43 -1.75 -15.37
C LEU A 80 11.15 -2.61 -16.61
N CYS A 81 10.43 -3.70 -16.38
CA CYS A 81 10.08 -4.70 -17.36
C CYS A 81 9.20 -4.11 -18.48
N VAL A 82 8.07 -3.47 -18.15
CA VAL A 82 7.14 -2.89 -19.16
C VAL A 82 7.78 -1.77 -20.00
N HIS A 83 8.84 -1.15 -19.47
CA HIS A 83 9.68 -0.15 -20.14
C HIS A 83 10.87 -0.76 -20.91
N LYS A 84 10.91 -2.08 -21.04
CA LYS A 84 11.97 -2.85 -21.72
C LYS A 84 13.38 -2.56 -21.18
N LYS A 85 13.49 -2.28 -19.88
CA LYS A 85 14.78 -2.02 -19.22
C LYS A 85 15.31 -3.30 -18.60
N ARG A 86 16.57 -3.61 -18.89
CA ARG A 86 17.27 -4.79 -18.33
C ARG A 86 17.29 -4.71 -16.80
N ILE A 87 17.05 -5.85 -16.16
CA ILE A 87 17.04 -6.03 -14.71
C ILE A 87 18.18 -6.98 -14.35
N ASP A 88 18.80 -6.77 -13.19
CA ASP A 88 19.79 -7.70 -12.66
C ASP A 88 19.13 -9.09 -12.44
N PRO A 89 19.67 -10.18 -13.00
CA PRO A 89 19.12 -11.52 -12.81
C PRO A 89 19.00 -11.93 -11.33
N GLU A 90 19.91 -11.47 -10.47
CA GLU A 90 19.87 -11.79 -9.03
C GLU A 90 18.66 -11.14 -8.34
N VAL A 91 18.30 -9.91 -8.75
CA VAL A 91 17.09 -9.21 -8.27
C VAL A 91 15.84 -10.04 -8.59
N ILE A 92 15.75 -10.54 -9.82
CA ILE A 92 14.63 -11.39 -10.23
C ILE A 92 14.64 -12.71 -9.45
N ARG A 93 15.82 -13.35 -9.31
CA ARG A 93 15.97 -14.62 -8.61
C ARG A 93 15.48 -14.55 -7.15
N LYS A 94 15.71 -13.43 -6.45
CA LYS A 94 15.16 -13.21 -5.10
C LYS A 94 13.63 -13.26 -5.08
N LEU A 95 12.99 -12.66 -6.07
CA LEU A 95 11.53 -12.70 -6.18
C LEU A 95 11.01 -14.12 -6.43
N LEU A 96 11.64 -14.87 -7.33
CA LEU A 96 11.26 -16.27 -7.61
C LEU A 96 11.40 -17.16 -6.38
N SER A 97 12.51 -17.00 -5.65
CA SER A 97 12.74 -17.75 -4.41
C SER A 97 11.68 -17.42 -3.35
N ALA A 98 11.27 -16.16 -3.23
CA ALA A 98 10.21 -15.77 -2.33
C ALA A 98 8.87 -16.44 -2.69
N GLU A 99 8.59 -16.64 -3.98
CA GLU A 99 7.37 -17.30 -4.45
C GLU A 99 7.36 -18.77 -4.12
N HIS A 100 8.43 -19.46 -4.48
CA HIS A 100 8.59 -20.89 -4.22
C HIS A 100 8.50 -21.20 -2.71
N ASN A 101 8.99 -20.28 -1.88
CA ASN A 101 8.97 -20.42 -0.42
C ASN A 101 7.69 -19.86 0.23
N GLY A 102 6.67 -19.49 -0.55
CA GLY A 102 5.37 -19.04 -0.04
C GLY A 102 5.39 -17.71 0.71
N ARG A 103 6.42 -16.87 0.52
CA ARG A 103 6.66 -15.64 1.31
C ARG A 103 5.78 -14.44 0.92
N PHE A 104 4.88 -14.63 -0.04
CA PHE A 104 3.84 -13.66 -0.37
C PHE A 104 2.61 -13.78 0.55
N TYR A 105 2.47 -14.90 1.27
CA TYR A 105 1.27 -15.23 2.04
C TYR A 105 1.46 -14.97 3.52
N HIS A 106 1.68 -13.71 3.91
CA HIS A 106 1.50 -13.34 5.32
C HIS A 106 0.16 -12.62 5.49
N HIS A 107 -0.83 -13.34 6.02
CA HIS A 107 -2.11 -12.83 6.51
C HIS A 107 -3.06 -12.20 5.45
N GLN A 108 -3.58 -13.02 4.53
CA GLN A 108 -4.78 -12.81 3.67
C GLN A 108 -4.98 -11.48 2.90
N ILE A 109 -4.04 -10.53 2.90
CA ILE A 109 -4.18 -9.27 2.18
C ILE A 109 -2.93 -9.10 1.32
N LEU A 110 -3.13 -9.12 0.00
CA LEU A 110 -2.13 -9.07 -1.08
C LEU A 110 -1.58 -10.44 -1.53
N SER A 111 -2.48 -11.31 -1.99
CA SER A 111 -2.11 -12.22 -3.06
C SER A 111 -1.85 -11.37 -4.32
N VAL A 112 -0.60 -11.30 -4.77
CA VAL A 112 -0.35 -11.18 -6.22
C VAL A 112 -0.84 -12.51 -6.79
N GLY A 113 -2.14 -12.58 -7.05
CA GLY A 113 -2.82 -13.79 -7.48
C GLY A 113 -2.21 -14.28 -8.79
N LYS A 114 -1.59 -15.45 -8.73
CA LYS A 114 -1.28 -16.34 -9.86
C LYS A 114 -0.54 -15.74 -11.07
N ILE A 115 0.31 -14.73 -10.92
CA ILE A 115 1.40 -14.63 -11.90
C ILE A 115 2.41 -15.68 -11.45
N SER A 116 2.63 -16.72 -12.24
CA SER A 116 3.69 -17.67 -11.89
C SER A 116 5.04 -16.95 -11.96
N SER A 117 5.92 -17.28 -11.03
CA SER A 117 7.34 -16.91 -11.00
C SER A 117 7.97 -17.02 -12.38
N ALA A 118 7.69 -18.11 -13.09
CA ALA A 118 8.14 -18.35 -14.46
C ALA A 118 7.59 -17.33 -15.48
N GLN A 119 6.33 -16.89 -15.35
CA GLN A 119 5.76 -15.85 -16.21
C GLN A 119 6.44 -14.50 -15.94
N MET A 120 6.59 -14.06 -14.70
CA MET A 120 7.29 -12.79 -14.38
C MET A 120 8.76 -12.83 -14.85
N PHE A 121 9.42 -13.98 -14.71
CA PHE A 121 10.79 -14.22 -15.16
C PHE A 121 10.95 -14.10 -16.69
N SER A 122 10.06 -14.77 -17.45
CA SER A 122 10.07 -14.78 -18.91
C SER A 122 9.72 -13.40 -19.50
N ILE A 123 8.78 -12.66 -18.87
CA ILE A 123 8.49 -11.26 -19.25
C ILE A 123 9.77 -10.42 -19.18
N CYS A 124 10.58 -10.53 -18.11
CA CYS A 124 11.58 -9.50 -17.82
C CYS A 124 13.02 -9.79 -18.26
N LEU A 125 13.36 -11.03 -18.61
CA LEU A 125 14.75 -11.41 -18.93
C LEU A 125 15.07 -11.48 -20.41
N ASN A 126 14.10 -11.80 -21.28
CA ASN A 126 14.35 -11.97 -22.70
C ASN A 126 13.44 -11.08 -23.56
N GLN A 127 14.02 -10.25 -24.44
CA GLN A 127 13.24 -9.41 -25.37
C GLN A 127 12.35 -10.23 -26.31
N GLN A 128 12.76 -11.47 -26.61
CA GLN A 128 12.04 -12.38 -27.49
C GLN A 128 10.80 -12.99 -26.82
N GLU A 129 10.81 -13.16 -25.49
CA GLU A 129 9.71 -13.73 -24.71
C GLU A 129 8.85 -12.66 -24.01
N PHE A 130 9.33 -11.40 -23.97
CA PHE A 130 8.61 -10.25 -23.43
C PHE A 130 7.19 -10.12 -24.01
N SER A 131 7.01 -10.33 -25.32
CA SER A 131 5.70 -10.25 -25.97
C SER A 131 4.74 -11.35 -25.50
N SER A 132 5.24 -12.57 -25.35
CA SER A 132 4.48 -13.74 -24.88
C SER A 132 4.09 -13.59 -23.41
N GLY A 133 5.05 -13.23 -22.56
CA GLY A 133 4.80 -13.03 -21.14
C GLY A 133 3.85 -11.84 -20.88
N MET A 134 3.99 -10.73 -21.61
CA MET A 134 3.07 -9.60 -21.50
C MET A 134 1.66 -9.97 -21.94
N ALA A 135 1.51 -10.84 -22.95
CA ALA A 135 0.22 -11.38 -23.36
C ALA A 135 -0.40 -12.25 -22.25
N ALA A 136 0.39 -13.13 -21.62
CA ALA A 136 -0.06 -13.94 -20.48
C ALA A 136 -0.47 -13.08 -19.27
N LEU A 137 0.30 -12.04 -18.94
CA LEU A 137 -0.04 -11.12 -17.84
C LEU A 137 -1.34 -10.35 -18.12
N ARG A 138 -1.56 -9.90 -19.36
CA ARG A 138 -2.83 -9.29 -19.77
C ARG A 138 -3.99 -10.28 -19.66
N GLN A 139 -3.78 -11.52 -20.11
CA GLN A 139 -4.79 -12.58 -20.04
C GLN A 139 -5.19 -12.88 -18.58
N SER A 140 -4.24 -13.00 -17.65
CA SER A 140 -4.54 -13.16 -16.22
C SER A 140 -5.29 -11.98 -15.61
N LEU A 141 -5.04 -10.75 -16.09
CA LEU A 141 -5.81 -9.56 -15.69
C LEU A 141 -7.24 -9.59 -16.23
N GLU A 142 -7.42 -9.93 -17.50
CA GLU A 142 -8.75 -10.05 -18.14
C GLU A 142 -9.59 -11.19 -17.53
N GLN A 143 -8.93 -12.28 -17.11
CA GLN A 143 -9.58 -13.42 -16.46
C GLN A 143 -9.93 -13.18 -14.98
N GLY A 144 -9.54 -12.03 -14.40
CA GLY A 144 -9.86 -11.69 -13.01
C GLY A 144 -9.06 -12.49 -11.98
N ASP A 145 -7.89 -13.03 -12.35
CA ASP A 145 -7.03 -13.76 -11.40
C ASP A 145 -6.48 -12.88 -10.27
N PHE A 146 -6.51 -11.54 -10.47
CA PHE A 146 -6.18 -10.55 -9.46
C PHE A 146 -7.42 -10.14 -8.67
N GLN A 147 -7.56 -10.66 -7.45
CA GLN A 147 -8.67 -10.33 -6.55
C GLN A 147 -8.65 -8.87 -6.04
N ASN A 148 -7.53 -8.17 -6.21
CA ASN A 148 -7.35 -6.81 -5.70
C ASN A 148 -7.52 -5.77 -6.82
N ASN A 149 -8.59 -4.98 -6.73
CA ASN A 149 -8.91 -3.90 -7.68
C ASN A 149 -7.78 -2.84 -7.80
N LEU A 150 -6.96 -2.66 -6.77
CA LEU A 150 -5.79 -1.78 -6.82
C LEU A 150 -4.71 -2.31 -7.77
N ILE A 151 -4.50 -3.62 -7.81
CA ILE A 151 -3.51 -4.23 -8.72
C ILE A 151 -3.99 -4.09 -10.15
N GLN A 152 -5.27 -4.38 -10.39
CA GLN A 152 -5.87 -4.18 -11.71
C GLN A 152 -5.77 -2.72 -12.15
N SER A 153 -6.13 -1.77 -11.29
CA SER A 153 -6.08 -0.34 -11.61
C SER A 153 -4.65 0.11 -11.92
N GLN A 154 -3.65 -0.36 -11.16
CA GLN A 154 -2.25 0.04 -11.35
C GLN A 154 -1.60 -0.58 -12.59
N LEU A 155 -2.01 -1.78 -13.00
CA LEU A 155 -1.34 -2.53 -14.07
C LEU A 155 -2.02 -2.38 -15.43
N LEU A 156 -3.35 -2.43 -15.49
CA LEU A 156 -4.09 -2.45 -16.76
C LEU A 156 -3.71 -1.26 -17.67
N PRO A 157 -3.72 0.00 -17.20
CA PRO A 157 -3.37 1.16 -18.03
C PRO A 157 -1.94 1.06 -18.59
N ALA A 158 -0.99 0.62 -17.77
CA ALA A 158 0.42 0.50 -18.14
C ALA A 158 0.66 -0.61 -19.18
N LEU A 159 -0.06 -1.73 -19.09
CA LEU A 159 0.10 -2.85 -20.03
C LEU A 159 -0.51 -2.56 -21.40
N TYR A 160 -1.60 -1.80 -21.45
CA TYR A 160 -2.25 -1.42 -22.72
C TYR A 160 -1.71 -0.12 -23.32
N CYS A 161 -0.82 0.60 -22.63
CA CYS A 161 -0.41 1.95 -23.05
C CYS A 161 -1.64 2.86 -23.18
N LYS A 162 -2.50 2.82 -22.16
CA LYS A 162 -3.76 3.55 -22.14
C LYS A 162 -3.84 4.33 -20.85
N SER A 163 -4.42 5.53 -20.88
CA SER A 163 -4.75 6.23 -19.65
C SER A 163 -5.93 5.57 -18.96
N TYR A 164 -6.17 5.91 -17.69
CA TYR A 164 -7.39 5.47 -16.99
C TYR A 164 -8.68 5.88 -17.73
N VAL A 165 -8.68 7.01 -18.43
CA VAL A 165 -9.82 7.47 -19.25
C VAL A 165 -10.03 6.55 -20.45
N ASP A 166 -8.94 6.14 -21.11
CA ASP A 166 -9.01 5.24 -22.26
C ASP A 166 -9.43 3.81 -21.88
N VAL A 167 -9.12 3.38 -20.65
CA VAL A 167 -9.57 2.10 -20.07
C VAL A 167 -11.03 2.18 -19.60
N ALA A 168 -11.44 3.29 -18.98
CA ALA A 168 -12.83 3.49 -18.54
C ALA A 168 -13.80 3.55 -19.72
N ASN A 169 -13.37 4.11 -20.85
CA ASN A 169 -14.18 4.17 -22.08
C ASN A 169 -14.26 2.82 -22.83
N SER A 170 -13.45 1.83 -22.48
CA SER A 170 -13.57 0.46 -22.99
C SER A 170 -14.45 -0.38 -22.07
N SER A 171 -15.77 -0.23 -22.19
CA SER A 171 -16.83 -1.14 -21.70
C SER A 171 -16.45 -2.02 -20.48
N ILE A 172 -16.14 -1.39 -19.34
CA ILE A 172 -16.17 -2.05 -18.04
C ILE A 172 -17.52 -1.70 -17.41
N PRO A 173 -18.30 -2.68 -16.90
CA PRO A 173 -19.52 -2.39 -16.17
C PRO A 173 -19.17 -1.51 -14.97
N ASP A 174 -19.79 -0.32 -14.93
CA ASP A 174 -19.77 0.61 -13.81
C ASP A 174 -19.96 -0.16 -12.49
N PRO A 175 -18.91 -0.35 -11.66
CA PRO A 175 -19.10 -0.89 -10.34
C PRO A 175 -19.70 0.26 -9.54
N SER A 176 -21.03 0.38 -9.66
CA SER A 176 -21.92 1.31 -8.97
C SER A 176 -21.18 1.96 -7.81
N LEU A 177 -20.65 3.16 -8.05
CA LEU A 177 -20.10 4.03 -7.03
C LEU A 177 -21.26 4.28 -6.06
N GLN A 178 -21.42 3.41 -5.07
CA GLN A 178 -22.31 3.65 -3.96
C GLN A 178 -21.77 4.91 -3.33
N LYS A 179 -22.47 6.02 -3.60
CA LYS A 179 -22.19 7.30 -2.97
C LYS A 179 -22.09 7.02 -1.47
N PRO A 180 -20.97 7.34 -0.80
CA PRO A 180 -20.84 7.08 0.62
C PRO A 180 -22.05 7.70 1.30
N SER A 181 -22.73 6.91 2.12
CA SER A 181 -23.82 7.44 2.95
C SER A 181 -23.20 8.57 3.76
N GLY A 182 -23.68 9.80 3.54
CA GLY A 182 -23.14 10.96 4.23
C GLY A 182 -23.27 10.80 5.75
N ILE A 183 -22.43 11.52 6.49
CA ILE A 183 -22.49 11.55 7.95
C ILE A 183 -23.85 12.14 8.37
N ASP A 184 -24.60 11.42 9.19
CA ASP A 184 -25.85 11.89 9.80
C ASP A 184 -25.56 12.37 11.24
N PRO A 185 -25.53 13.70 11.49
CA PRO A 185 -25.24 14.24 12.82
C PRO A 185 -26.38 14.03 13.83
N THR A 186 -27.57 13.67 13.37
CA THR A 186 -28.75 13.50 14.26
C THR A 186 -28.78 12.14 14.93
N ARG A 187 -28.05 11.17 14.39
CA ARG A 187 -28.03 9.79 14.85
C ARG A 187 -26.65 9.43 15.35
N ASN A 188 -26.51 9.15 16.64
CA ASN A 188 -25.25 8.70 17.22
C ASN A 188 -25.17 7.17 17.33
N ILE A 189 -23.96 6.64 17.17
CA ILE A 189 -23.62 5.23 17.39
C ILE A 189 -22.53 5.12 18.46
N SER A 190 -22.61 4.06 19.26
CA SER A 190 -21.60 3.70 20.26
C SER A 190 -20.68 2.62 19.71
N ILE A 191 -19.37 2.84 19.80
CA ILE A 191 -18.33 1.92 19.31
C ILE A 191 -17.34 1.67 20.45
N ARG A 192 -16.94 0.42 20.65
CA ARG A 192 -15.86 0.08 21.58
C ARG A 192 -14.53 0.08 20.82
N LEU A 193 -13.61 0.97 21.20
CA LEU A 193 -12.26 1.03 20.64
C LEU A 193 -11.27 0.49 21.68
N GLU A 194 -10.46 -0.47 21.26
CA GLU A 194 -9.39 -1.07 22.04
C GLU A 194 -8.07 -0.96 21.29
N ALA A 195 -7.00 -0.58 21.97
CA ALA A 195 -5.63 -0.68 21.45
C ALA A 195 -4.81 -1.59 22.35
N ARG A 196 -4.09 -2.55 21.76
CA ARG A 196 -3.28 -3.50 22.52
C ARG A 196 -1.95 -3.84 21.83
N LYS A 197 -0.95 -4.11 22.66
CA LYS A 197 0.36 -4.61 22.27
C LYS A 197 0.66 -5.85 23.09
N ALA A 198 0.74 -7.01 22.44
CA ALA A 198 0.80 -8.31 23.12
C ALA A 198 -0.34 -8.47 24.16
N SER A 199 -0.01 -8.71 25.43
CA SER A 199 -0.96 -8.79 26.55
C SER A 199 -1.28 -7.44 27.19
N GLN A 200 -0.58 -6.37 26.82
CA GLN A 200 -0.78 -5.03 27.37
C GLN A 200 -1.93 -4.32 26.66
N SER A 201 -2.97 -3.94 27.43
CA SER A 201 -4.01 -3.01 26.98
C SER A 201 -3.47 -1.59 27.09
N LEU A 202 -3.42 -0.89 25.96
CA LEU A 202 -2.95 0.50 25.87
C LEU A 202 -4.10 1.50 25.97
N TYR A 203 -5.29 1.09 25.52
CA TYR A 203 -6.49 1.92 25.53
C TYR A 203 -7.73 1.05 25.41
N GLN A 204 -8.79 1.36 26.14
CA GLN A 204 -10.09 0.71 25.99
C GLN A 204 -11.22 1.62 26.46
N HIS A 205 -11.96 2.20 25.51
CA HIS A 205 -13.11 3.06 25.82
C HIS A 205 -14.26 2.87 24.83
N VAL A 206 -15.46 3.25 25.27
CA VAL A 206 -16.63 3.35 24.40
C VAL A 206 -16.74 4.79 23.93
N LEU A 207 -16.76 4.98 22.62
CA LEU A 207 -16.86 6.27 21.94
C LEU A 207 -18.24 6.41 21.34
N VAL A 208 -18.76 7.64 21.37
CA VAL A 208 -20.03 7.99 20.73
C VAL A 208 -19.71 8.92 19.57
N VAL A 209 -20.05 8.49 18.35
CA VAL A 209 -19.81 9.25 17.12
C VAL A 209 -21.08 9.31 16.28
N PRO A 210 -21.23 10.31 15.39
CA PRO A 210 -22.30 10.34 14.40
C PRO A 210 -22.35 9.08 13.52
N TRP A 211 -23.54 8.74 13.04
CA TRP A 211 -23.74 7.64 12.12
C TRP A 211 -23.12 7.99 10.77
N GLY A 212 -22.42 7.02 10.18
CA GLY A 212 -21.66 7.24 8.93
C GLY A 212 -20.23 7.73 9.13
N SER A 213 -19.80 8.00 10.37
CA SER A 213 -18.40 8.30 10.70
C SER A 213 -17.48 7.12 10.33
N THR A 214 -16.32 7.45 9.79
CA THR A 214 -15.23 6.50 9.48
C THR A 214 -14.46 6.13 10.74
N LEU A 215 -13.62 5.09 10.67
CA LEU A 215 -12.71 4.76 11.78
C LEU A 215 -11.70 5.89 12.04
N LEU A 216 -11.32 6.68 11.04
CA LEU A 216 -10.50 7.87 11.23
C LEU A 216 -11.23 8.91 12.11
N ASP A 217 -12.51 9.18 11.85
CA ASP A 217 -13.31 10.08 12.67
C ASP A 217 -13.44 9.55 14.12
N VAL A 218 -13.52 8.23 14.30
CA VAL A 218 -13.52 7.59 15.63
C VAL A 218 -12.18 7.78 16.35
N LEU A 219 -11.05 7.67 15.65
CA LEU A 219 -9.73 7.94 16.22
C LEU A 219 -9.56 9.42 16.59
N GLU A 220 -10.11 10.33 15.79
CA GLU A 220 -10.16 11.76 16.08
C GLU A 220 -11.02 12.06 17.31
N ALA A 221 -12.20 11.43 17.42
CA ALA A 221 -13.07 11.54 18.59
C ALA A 221 -12.44 10.96 19.87
N ALA A 222 -11.50 10.01 19.75
CA ALA A 222 -10.75 9.47 20.87
C ALA A 222 -9.67 10.43 21.40
N MET A 223 -9.24 11.43 20.60
CA MET A 223 -8.13 12.33 20.94
C MET A 223 -8.27 13.07 22.27
N PRO A 224 -9.43 13.68 22.62
CA PRO A 224 -9.58 14.39 23.87
C PRO A 224 -9.50 13.48 25.10
N LEU A 225 -9.88 12.20 24.95
CA LEU A 225 -9.84 11.21 26.02
C LEU A 225 -8.42 10.69 26.28
N PHE A 226 -7.58 10.61 25.24
CA PHE A 226 -6.17 10.22 25.40
C PHE A 226 -5.41 11.21 26.31
N TRP A 227 -5.79 12.48 26.33
CA TRP A 227 -5.21 13.51 27.21
C TRP A 227 -5.47 13.24 28.69
N TRP A 228 -6.64 12.70 29.05
CA TRP A 228 -7.03 12.43 30.44
C TRP A 228 -6.35 11.20 31.05
N CYS A 229 -5.71 10.35 30.24
CA CYS A 229 -5.00 9.15 30.69
C CYS A 229 -3.54 9.40 31.11
N GLY A 230 -3.11 10.66 31.27
CA GLY A 230 -1.85 11.01 31.95
C GLY A 230 -0.56 10.82 31.15
N GLY A 231 -0.62 10.71 29.83
CA GLY A 231 0.57 10.66 28.97
C GLY A 231 0.74 11.96 28.17
N GLY A 232 1.93 12.58 28.22
CA GLY A 232 2.27 13.71 27.34
C GLY A 232 2.05 13.37 25.87
N GLU A 233 1.83 14.38 25.01
CA GLU A 233 1.66 14.33 23.54
C GLU A 233 1.17 13.01 22.89
N ASN A 234 0.24 12.29 23.52
CA ASN A 234 -0.16 10.96 23.07
C ASN A 234 -1.34 11.06 22.10
N ARG A 235 -1.00 11.10 20.80
CA ARG A 235 -1.93 11.01 19.67
C ARG A 235 -1.74 9.68 18.95
N TYR A 236 -2.73 9.29 18.13
CA TYR A 236 -2.46 8.33 17.07
C TYR A 236 -1.64 9.03 15.97
N GLU A 237 -0.83 8.27 15.26
CA GLU A 237 -0.01 8.76 14.16
C GLU A 237 -0.43 8.09 12.87
N THR A 238 -0.48 8.87 11.79
CA THR A 238 -0.72 8.35 10.45
C THR A 238 0.36 8.82 9.48
N GLN A 239 0.63 7.98 8.49
CA GLN A 239 1.43 8.32 7.33
C GLN A 239 0.53 8.40 6.10
N LYS A 240 0.65 9.47 5.32
CA LYS A 240 -0.03 9.57 4.02
C LYS A 240 0.54 8.52 3.07
N THR A 241 -0.33 7.71 2.46
CA THR A 241 0.01 6.75 1.42
C THR A 241 -0.91 6.93 0.21
N LEU A 242 -0.61 6.24 -0.89
CA LEU A 242 -1.48 6.24 -2.07
C LEU A 242 -2.82 5.53 -1.83
N SER A 243 -2.92 4.70 -0.78
CA SER A 243 -4.15 4.04 -0.33
C SER A 243 -4.87 4.82 0.79
N GLY A 244 -4.49 6.08 1.03
CA GLY A 244 -5.01 6.89 2.13
C GLY A 244 -4.11 6.87 3.38
N PRO A 245 -4.61 7.38 4.52
CA PRO A 245 -3.83 7.45 5.75
C PRO A 245 -3.61 6.05 6.35
N MET A 246 -2.35 5.67 6.50
CA MET A 246 -1.96 4.41 7.15
C MET A 246 -1.64 4.67 8.63
N LEU A 247 -2.23 3.89 9.52
CA LEU A 247 -1.97 3.96 10.96
C LEU A 247 -0.56 3.46 11.28
N THR A 248 0.29 4.33 11.82
CA THR A 248 1.69 4.02 12.15
C THR A 248 1.97 4.03 13.65
N GLY A 249 1.19 4.78 14.43
CA GLY A 249 1.35 4.92 15.86
C GLY A 249 0.02 4.96 16.60
N VAL A 250 -0.03 4.34 17.77
CA VAL A 250 -1.17 4.42 18.69
C VAL A 250 -0.62 4.53 20.11
N MET A 251 -1.04 5.54 20.88
CA MET A 251 -0.61 5.73 22.27
C MET A 251 0.92 5.79 22.45
N GLY A 252 1.62 6.49 21.55
CA GLY A 252 3.09 6.62 21.58
C GLY A 252 3.84 5.36 21.08
N GLU A 253 3.13 4.28 20.76
CA GLU A 253 3.72 3.05 20.24
C GLU A 253 3.71 3.06 18.71
N THR A 254 4.89 3.21 18.11
CA THR A 254 5.07 3.28 16.65
C THR A 254 5.75 2.04 16.11
N ALA A 255 5.34 1.58 14.92
CA ALA A 255 6.11 0.60 14.17
C ALA A 255 7.30 1.26 13.47
N GLN A 256 8.53 0.88 13.84
CA GLN A 256 9.71 1.38 13.14
C GLN A 256 9.88 0.72 11.77
N VAL A 257 10.49 1.47 10.84
CA VAL A 257 10.81 0.97 9.49
C VAL A 257 11.76 -0.22 9.59
N GLY A 258 11.35 -1.36 9.05
CA GLY A 258 12.16 -2.59 9.01
C GLY A 258 11.97 -3.55 10.18
N GLU A 259 11.19 -3.18 11.22
CA GLU A 259 10.86 -4.09 12.33
C GLU A 259 9.81 -5.15 11.99
N HIS A 260 9.21 -5.07 10.80
CA HIS A 260 8.11 -5.94 10.35
C HIS A 260 6.97 -5.99 11.37
N LYS A 261 6.60 -4.82 11.90
CA LYS A 261 5.48 -4.62 12.83
C LYS A 261 4.50 -3.60 12.25
N TYR A 262 3.21 -3.79 12.54
CA TYR A 262 2.14 -2.91 12.08
C TYR A 262 0.96 -2.97 13.02
N TRP A 263 0.14 -1.92 12.97
CA TRP A 263 -1.15 -1.88 13.61
C TRP A 263 -2.18 -2.59 12.75
N ARG A 264 -2.45 -3.85 13.09
CA ARG A 264 -3.53 -4.63 12.49
C ARG A 264 -4.87 -4.18 13.07
N ILE A 265 -5.84 -3.89 12.21
CA ILE A 265 -7.19 -3.49 12.61
C ILE A 265 -8.10 -4.70 12.54
N VAL A 266 -8.76 -5.00 13.66
CA VAL A 266 -9.59 -6.21 13.82
C VAL A 266 -10.95 -5.80 14.37
N ARG A 267 -12.03 -6.31 13.78
CA ARG A 267 -13.35 -6.32 14.38
C ARG A 267 -13.52 -7.58 15.23
N HIS A 268 -13.93 -7.44 16.48
CA HIS A 268 -14.25 -8.56 17.37
C HIS A 268 -15.33 -9.47 16.72
N PRO A 269 -15.23 -10.81 16.81
CA PRO A 269 -14.27 -11.55 17.63
C PRO A 269 -12.86 -11.67 17.05
N ASN A 270 -12.65 -11.75 15.73
CA ASN A 270 -11.30 -11.87 15.14
C ASN A 270 -11.23 -11.54 13.63
N SER A 271 -12.16 -10.77 13.10
CA SER A 271 -12.21 -10.45 11.66
C SER A 271 -11.24 -9.31 11.35
N SER A 272 -10.17 -9.58 10.60
CA SER A 272 -9.34 -8.50 10.04
C SER A 272 -10.19 -7.64 9.12
N LEU A 273 -9.99 -6.33 9.17
CA LEU A 273 -10.60 -5.43 8.21
C LEU A 273 -9.81 -5.46 6.89
N ASP A 274 -10.55 -5.41 5.80
CA ASP A 274 -10.07 -5.31 4.40
C ASP A 274 -10.01 -3.85 3.90
N GLN A 275 -10.52 -2.90 4.70
CA GLN A 275 -10.56 -1.47 4.40
C GLN A 275 -9.63 -0.65 5.32
N GLY A 276 -9.15 0.49 4.81
CA GLY A 276 -8.34 1.43 5.59
C GLY A 276 -9.15 2.23 6.62
N ILE A 277 -8.46 2.93 7.54
CA ILE A 277 -9.11 3.72 8.61
C ILE A 277 -10.02 4.85 8.07
N ALA A 278 -9.70 5.41 6.90
CA ALA A 278 -10.50 6.47 6.28
C ALA A 278 -11.68 5.95 5.43
N GLU A 279 -11.79 4.64 5.23
CA GLU A 279 -12.82 4.02 4.37
C GLU A 279 -13.80 3.21 5.20
N TYR A 280 -13.31 2.49 6.20
CA TYR A 280 -14.12 1.65 7.04
C TYR A 280 -15.11 2.48 7.87
N THR A 281 -16.39 2.19 7.74
CA THR A 281 -17.49 2.81 8.50
C THR A 281 -18.01 1.82 9.55
N PRO A 282 -17.73 2.03 10.86
CA PRO A 282 -18.18 1.12 11.90
C PRO A 282 -19.71 1.13 12.08
N ARG A 283 -20.25 0.03 12.61
CA ARG A 283 -21.68 -0.11 12.96
C ARG A 283 -21.89 0.07 14.46
N LYS A 284 -23.14 0.36 14.85
CA LYS A 284 -23.52 0.48 16.27
C LYS A 284 -23.18 -0.82 17.01
N GLY A 285 -22.41 -0.71 18.08
CA GLY A 285 -21.98 -1.84 18.91
C GLY A 285 -20.72 -2.54 18.40
N ASP A 286 -20.10 -2.08 17.30
CA ASP A 286 -18.83 -2.62 16.85
C ASP A 286 -17.76 -2.51 17.94
N HIS A 287 -16.96 -3.56 18.07
CA HIS A 287 -15.75 -3.57 18.87
C HIS A 287 -14.55 -3.68 17.94
N ILE A 288 -13.82 -2.56 17.82
CA ILE A 288 -12.65 -2.42 16.98
C ILE A 288 -11.40 -2.51 17.84
N ILE A 289 -10.46 -3.34 17.42
CA ILE A 289 -9.22 -3.64 18.12
C ILE A 289 -8.04 -3.27 17.21
N LEU A 290 -7.24 -2.31 17.66
CA LEU A 290 -5.94 -1.97 17.08
C LEU A 290 -4.89 -2.83 17.75
N LYS A 291 -4.35 -3.81 17.03
CA LYS A 291 -3.41 -4.80 17.57
C LYS A 291 -2.05 -4.65 16.92
N MET A 292 -1.03 -4.33 17.72
CA MET A 292 0.36 -4.41 17.25
C MET A 292 0.71 -5.86 16.91
N THR A 293 1.08 -6.11 15.65
CA THR A 293 1.29 -7.44 15.08
C THR A 293 2.61 -7.47 14.30
N SER A 294 3.34 -8.58 14.37
CA SER A 294 4.54 -8.84 13.56
C SER A 294 4.23 -9.72 12.34
N TRP A 295 5.02 -9.62 11.26
CA TRP A 295 4.98 -10.50 10.09
C TRP A 295 6.36 -10.89 9.57
#